data_AF-A0A3A0BDJ2-F1
#
_entry.id   AF-A0A3A0BDJ2-F1
#
_cell.length_a   1.000
_cell.length_b   1.000
_cell.length_c   1.000
_cell.angle_alpha   90.00
_cell.angle_beta   90.00
_cell.angle_gamma   90.00
#
_symmetry.space_group_name_H-M   'P 1'
#
loop_
_entity.id
_entity.type
_entity.pdbx_description
1 polymer ?
#
loop_
_entity_poly.entity_id
_entity_poly.type
_entity_poly.pdbx_seq_one_letter_code
_entity_poly.pdbx_strand_id
1 'polypeptide(L)' 'ERYGQDTDGGIKIRIALTQSDIADLVGASRKRVNQAMVFFKEQGLATADADGRIVIQDKAGLAGFCD' A
#
# COMPACT_ATOMS: atom_id res chain seq x y z
N GLU A 1 1.65 -5.72 12.40
CA GLU A 1 0.32 -6.15 12.91
C GLU A 1 -0.53 -5.00 13.46
N ARG A 2 0.06 -3.92 14.00
CA ARG A 2 -0.66 -2.84 14.70
C ARG A 2 -1.83 -2.18 13.95
N TYR A 3 -1.84 -2.16 12.61
CA TYR A 3 -2.86 -1.47 11.80
C TYR A 3 -3.51 -2.34 10.71
N GLY A 4 -3.09 -3.59 10.56
CA GLY A 4 -3.60 -4.52 9.55
C GLY A 4 -4.81 -5.31 10.07
N GLN A 5 -5.74 -5.62 9.18
CA GLN A 5 -6.81 -6.58 9.39
C GLN A 5 -6.75 -7.61 8.27
N ASP A 6 -6.71 -8.89 8.62
CA ASP A 6 -6.78 -9.97 7.63
C ASP A 6 -8.15 -9.96 6.95
N THR A 7 -8.13 -10.14 5.64
CA THR A 7 -9.30 -10.22 4.77
C THR A 7 -9.06 -11.34 3.74
N ASP A 8 -10.12 -11.81 3.08
CA ASP A 8 -10.01 -12.86 2.03
C ASP A 8 -9.03 -12.50 0.90
N GLY A 9 -8.72 -11.21 0.71
CA GLY A 9 -7.80 -10.70 -0.32
C GLY A 9 -6.43 -10.25 0.19
N GLY A 10 -6.07 -10.53 1.45
CA GLY A 10 -4.81 -10.15 2.07
C GLY A 10 -4.98 -9.25 3.30
N ILE A 11 -3.97 -8.43 3.60
CA ILE A 11 -3.94 -7.60 4.81
C ILE A 11 -4.38 -6.18 4.48
N LYS A 12 -5.54 -5.77 5.00
CA LYS A 12 -6.07 -4.42 4.82
C LYS A 12 -5.55 -3.47 5.91
N ILE A 13 -4.94 -2.36 5.52
CA ILE A 13 -4.56 -1.28 6.44
C ILE A 13 -5.83 -0.50 6.80
N ARG A 14 -6.15 -0.41 8.11
CA ARG A 14 -7.41 0.19 8.60
C ARG A 14 -7.48 1.71 8.42
N ILE A 15 -6.32 2.36 8.32
CA ILE A 15 -6.22 3.81 8.10
C ILE A 15 -6.35 4.07 6.59
N ALA A 16 -7.30 4.92 6.21
CA ALA A 16 -7.35 5.45 4.87
C ALA A 16 -6.27 6.52 4.74
N LEU A 17 -5.28 6.27 3.88
CA LEU A 17 -4.23 7.24 3.56
C LEU A 17 -4.32 7.50 2.06
N THR A 18 -4.55 8.74 1.70
CA THR A 18 -4.44 9.16 0.31
C THR A 18 -2.99 9.09 -0.14
N GLN A 19 -2.76 9.11 -1.45
CA GLN A 19 -1.40 9.18 -2.00
C GLN A 19 -0.66 10.46 -1.60
N SER A 20 -1.39 11.53 -1.27
CA SER A 20 -0.81 12.75 -0.72
C SER A 20 -0.36 12.54 0.72
N ASP A 21 -1.19 11.92 1.56
CA ASP A 21 -0.84 11.63 2.96
C ASP A 21 0.41 10.74 3.03
N ILE A 22 0.49 9.71 2.19
CA ILE A 22 1.67 8.84 2.10
C ILE A 22 2.90 9.65 1.65
N ALA A 23 2.75 10.51 0.65
CA ALA A 23 3.83 11.35 0.15
C ALA A 23 4.39 12.27 1.24
N ASP A 24 3.51 12.91 2.01
CA ASP A 24 3.88 13.76 3.13
C ASP A 24 4.56 12.95 4.25
N LEU A 25 4.08 11.74 4.55
CA LEU A 25 4.64 10.86 5.57
C LEU A 25 6.05 10.34 5.24
N VAL A 26 6.32 10.03 3.96
CA VAL A 26 7.60 9.43 3.53
C VAL A 26 8.55 10.45 2.91
N GLY A 27 8.18 11.74 2.87
CA GLY A 27 9.01 12.80 2.29
C GLY A 27 9.22 12.65 0.78
N ALA A 28 8.23 12.15 0.05
CA ALA A 28 8.28 11.93 -1.39
C ALA A 28 7.28 12.82 -2.13
N SER A 29 7.39 12.90 -3.46
CA SER A 29 6.35 13.53 -4.26
C SER A 29 5.16 12.58 -4.43
N ARG A 30 3.94 13.14 -4.46
CA ARG A 30 2.70 12.38 -4.80
C ARG A 30 2.85 11.58 -6.10
N LYS A 31 3.56 12.12 -7.10
CA LYS A 31 3.83 11.42 -8.37
C LYS A 31 4.65 10.15 -8.16
N ARG A 32 5.72 10.21 -7.37
CA ARG A 32 6.57 9.04 -7.06
C ARG A 32 5.80 7.99 -6.27
N VAL A 33 5.02 8.40 -5.27
CA VAL A 33 4.18 7.48 -4.50
C VAL A 33 3.16 6.78 -5.40
N ASN A 34 2.47 7.52 -6.27
CA ASN A 34 1.52 6.92 -7.20
C ASN A 34 2.20 5.93 -8.17
N GLN A 35 3.38 6.26 -8.70
CA GLN A 35 4.15 5.33 -9.53
C GLN A 35 4.50 4.03 -8.79
N ALA A 36 4.92 4.12 -7.53
CA ALA A 36 5.20 2.94 -6.71
C ALA A 36 3.92 2.11 -6.45
N MET A 37 2.80 2.75 -6.15
CA MET A 37 1.52 2.05 -5.92
C MET A 37 0.99 1.37 -7.18
N VAL A 38 1.14 1.98 -8.36
CA VAL A 38 0.80 1.35 -9.64
C VAL A 38 1.71 0.15 -9.90
N PHE A 39 3.02 0.30 -9.69
CA PHE A 39 3.98 -0.79 -9.84
C PHE A 39 3.63 -1.98 -8.94
N PHE A 40 3.37 -1.75 -7.64
CA PHE A 40 2.99 -2.83 -6.72
C PHE A 40 1.65 -3.48 -7.09
N LYS A 41 0.70 -2.71 -7.63
CA LYS A 41 -0.59 -3.24 -8.10
C LYS A 41 -0.41 -4.15 -9.31
N GLU A 42 0.43 -3.76 -10.27
CA GLU A 42 0.71 -4.56 -11.48
C GLU A 42 1.43 -5.88 -11.15
N GLN A 43 2.24 -5.89 -10.09
CA GLN A 43 2.89 -7.09 -9.57
C GLN A 43 2.00 -7.93 -8.64
N GLY A 44 0.77 -7.50 -8.35
CA GLY A 44 -0.12 -8.20 -7.41
C GLY A 44 0.35 -8.17 -5.95
N LEU A 45 1.16 -7.19 -5.57
CA LEU A 45 1.75 -7.07 -4.23
C LEU A 45 0.87 -6.24 -3.29
N ALA A 46 0.36 -5.11 -3.77
CA ALA A 46 -0.52 -4.23 -3.01
C ALA A 46 -1.45 -3.43 -3.91
N THR A 47 -2.65 -3.14 -3.42
CA THR A 47 -3.65 -2.31 -4.11
C THR A 47 -4.29 -1.32 -3.13
N ALA A 48 -5.13 -0.43 -3.64
CA ALA A 48 -6.07 0.36 -2.84
C ALA A 48 -7.49 -0.14 -3.09
N ASP A 49 -8.30 -0.24 -2.04
CA ASP A 49 -9.73 -0.53 -2.15
C ASP A 49 -10.54 0.72 -2.56
N ALA A 50 -11.86 0.57 -2.68
CA ALA A 50 -12.76 1.66 -3.06
C ALA A 50 -12.78 2.83 -2.06
N ASP A 51 -12.43 2.57 -0.79
CA ASP A 51 -12.34 3.59 0.27
C ASP A 51 -10.95 4.23 0.35
N GLY A 52 -10.04 3.89 -0.58
CA GLY A 52 -8.66 4.37 -0.58
C GLY A 52 -7.77 3.74 0.49
N ARG A 53 -8.17 2.62 1.09
CA ARG A 53 -7.34 1.87 2.03
C ARG A 53 -6.42 0.91 1.28
N ILE A 54 -5.17 0.84 1.73
CA ILE A 54 -4.19 -0.08 1.16
C ILE A 54 -4.54 -1.51 1.58
N VAL A 55 -4.49 -2.42 0.61
CA VAL A 55 -4.60 -3.87 0.81
C VAL A 55 -3.32 -4.52 0.32
N ILE A 56 -2.59 -5.19 1.22
CA ILE A 56 -1.38 -5.96 0.90
C ILE A 56 -1.82 -7.35 0.48
N GLN A 57 -1.56 -7.71 -0.78
CA GLN A 57 -1.94 -9.00 -1.36
C GLN A 57 -0.85 -10.05 -1.17
N ASP A 58 0.42 -9.65 -1.25
CA ASP A 58 1.58 -10.49 -0.93
C ASP A 58 2.54 -9.74 -0.01
N LYS A 59 2.49 -10.09 1.27
CA LYS A 59 3.35 -9.50 2.31
C LYS A 59 4.82 -9.86 2.11
N ALA A 60 5.12 -11.08 1.71
CA ALA A 60 6.50 -11.55 1.58
C ALA A 60 7.16 -10.93 0.34
N GLY A 61 6.45 -10.93 -0.79
CA GLY A 61 6.89 -10.26 -2.02
C GLY A 61 7.08 -8.74 -1.82
N LEU A 62 6.16 -8.08 -1.11
CA LEU A 62 6.30 -6.65 -0.82
C LEU A 62 7.48 -6.36 0.13
N ALA A 63 7.73 -7.22 1.12
CA ALA A 63 8.85 -7.07 2.04
C ALA A 63 10.22 -7.18 1.34
N GLY A 64 10.30 -7.82 0.17
CA GLY A 64 11.52 -7.88 -0.63
C GLY A 64 12.00 -6.53 -1.19
N PHE A 65 11.18 -5.46 -1.07
CA PHE A 65 11.53 -4.09 -1.43
C PHE A 65 12.00 -3.25 -0.23
N CYS A 66 12.12 -3.85 0.96
CA CYS A 66 12.64 -3.22 2.16
C CYS A 66 13.98 -3.86 2.53
N ASP A 67 15.00 -3.03 2.80
CA ASP A 67 16.28 -3.44 3.37
C ASP A 67 16.19 -3.65 4.89
#